data_AF-A0ABD6QK83-F1
#
_entry.id   AF-A0ABD6QK83-F1
#
_cell.length_a   1.000
_cell.length_b   1.000
_cell.length_c   1.000
_cell.angle_alpha   90.00
_cell.angle_beta   90.00
_cell.angle_gamma   90.00
#
_symmetry.space_group_name_H-M   'P 1'
#
loop_
_entity.id
_entity.type
_entity.pdbx_description
1 polymer ?
#
loop_
_entity_poly.entity_id
_entity_poly.type
_entity_poly.pdbx_seq_one_letter_code
_entity_poly.pdbx_strand_id
1 'polypeptide(L)'
;MGLPWVRLDTQFAANPKMLYLIEDKKYKAAFVWVASLGYAGAHGTDGFLPSACLPLLHATKADAKALVEVGLWLTCVGGWEINSWSEFQPSNEETQERKKRAREAALRRWHGSDEESG
;
A
#
# COMPACT_ATOMS: atom_id res chain seq x y z
N MET A 1 5.18 -16.62 -7.20
CA MET A 1 4.25 -16.89 -6.07
C MET A 1 4.34 -15.71 -5.10
N GLY A 2 3.37 -15.48 -4.20
CA GLY A 2 3.50 -14.43 -3.17
C GLY A 2 4.66 -14.71 -2.21
N LEU A 3 5.12 -13.69 -1.49
CA LEU A 3 6.10 -13.86 -0.43
C LEU A 3 5.45 -14.50 0.81
N PRO A 4 6.02 -15.57 1.41
CA PRO A 4 5.47 -16.18 2.62
C PRO A 4 5.63 -15.29 3.86
N TRP A 5 6.53 -14.31 3.80
CA TRP A 5 6.77 -13.30 4.83
C TRP A 5 7.35 -12.03 4.18
N VAL A 6 7.20 -10.90 4.85
CA VAL A 6 7.79 -9.60 4.45
C VAL A 6 8.75 -9.12 5.53
N ARG A 7 9.80 -8.40 5.14
CA ARG A 7 10.71 -7.78 6.11
C ARG A 7 10.02 -6.59 6.76
N LEU A 8 10.04 -6.53 8.09
CA LEU A 8 9.70 -5.32 8.84
C LEU A 8 10.98 -4.86 9.54
N ASP A 9 11.37 -3.61 9.28
CA ASP A 9 12.54 -3.03 9.92
C ASP A 9 12.31 -2.85 11.42
N THR A 10 13.31 -3.19 12.25
CA THR A 10 13.17 -3.12 13.72
C THR A 10 13.14 -1.68 14.23
N GLN A 11 13.62 -0.71 13.44
CA GLN A 11 13.55 0.70 13.74
C GLN A 11 12.18 1.31 13.39
N PHE A 12 11.19 0.52 12.94
CA PHE A 12 9.88 1.06 12.54
C PHE A 12 9.26 1.95 13.63
N ALA A 13 9.38 1.57 14.90
CA ALA A 13 8.82 2.32 16.03
C ALA A 13 9.50 3.69 16.24
N ALA A 14 10.76 3.82 15.81
CA ALA A 14 11.55 5.05 15.88
C ALA A 14 11.54 5.85 14.57
N ASN A 15 10.86 5.35 13.53
CA ASN A 15 10.78 6.04 12.24
C ASN A 15 10.03 7.37 12.41
N PRO A 16 10.62 8.53 11.99
CA PRO A 16 9.96 9.83 12.09
C PRO A 16 8.55 9.88 11.47
N LYS A 17 8.32 9.15 10.37
CA LYS A 17 7.01 9.07 9.72
C LYS A 17 5.96 8.39 10.60
N MET A 18 6.37 7.38 11.36
CA MET A 18 5.51 6.69 12.33
C MET A 18 5.25 7.58 13.55
N LEU A 19 6.26 8.34 14.00
CA LEU A 19 6.11 9.31 15.09
C LEU A 19 5.03 10.35 14.76
N TYR A 20 5.02 10.91 13.55
CA TYR A 20 3.99 11.88 13.14
C TYR A 20 2.57 11.29 13.16
N LEU A 21 2.40 10.03 12.77
CA LEU A 21 1.09 9.38 12.87
C LEU A 21 0.65 9.21 14.33
N ILE A 22 1.60 8.85 15.21
CA ILE A 22 1.32 8.63 16.63
C ILE A 22 0.99 9.95 17.33
N GLU A 23 1.72 11.02 17.03
CA GLU A 23 1.48 12.38 17.53
C GLU A 23 0.05 12.84 17.21
N ASP A 24 -0.39 12.61 15.96
CA ASP A 24 -1.75 12.88 15.49
C ASP A 24 -2.81 11.88 16.00
N LYS A 25 -2.43 10.91 16.85
CA LYS A 25 -3.28 9.81 17.34
C LYS A 25 -3.88 8.93 16.22
N LYS A 26 -3.21 8.88 15.06
CA LYS A 26 -3.58 8.07 13.88
C LYS A 26 -3.02 6.64 13.97
N TYR A 27 -3.21 5.97 15.12
CA TYR A 27 -2.74 4.60 15.36
C TYR A 27 -3.26 3.59 14.34
N LYS A 28 -4.47 3.82 13.84
CA LYS A 28 -5.08 2.98 12.80
C LYS A 28 -4.28 3.04 11.50
N ALA A 29 -3.81 4.22 11.09
CA ALA A 29 -2.97 4.36 9.90
C ALA A 29 -1.64 3.60 10.06
N ALA A 30 -1.03 3.66 11.25
CA ALA A 30 0.17 2.88 11.58
C ALA A 30 -0.07 1.36 11.43
N PHE A 31 -1.19 0.85 11.94
CA PHE A 31 -1.59 -0.54 11.72
C PHE A 31 -1.80 -0.86 10.23
N VAL A 32 -2.52 0.00 9.51
CA VAL A 32 -2.80 -0.16 8.07
C VAL A 32 -1.50 -0.26 7.27
N TRP A 33 -0.47 0.52 7.61
CA TRP A 33 0.83 0.42 6.95
C TRP A 33 1.45 -0.96 7.10
N VAL A 34 1.48 -1.51 8.33
CA VAL A 34 1.99 -2.87 8.58
C VAL A 34 1.16 -3.93 7.84
N ALA A 35 -0.17 -3.82 7.90
CA ALA A 35 -1.08 -4.72 7.17
C ALA A 35 -0.84 -4.66 5.66
N SER A 36 -0.53 -3.48 5.12
CA SER A 36 -0.27 -3.30 3.69
C SER A 36 0.99 -3.99 3.21
N LEU A 37 2.03 -4.07 4.06
CA LEU A 37 3.23 -4.86 3.76
C LEU A 37 2.84 -6.33 3.57
N GLY A 38 2.05 -6.88 4.50
CA GLY A 38 1.56 -8.25 4.45
C GLY A 38 0.72 -8.52 3.19
N TYR A 39 -0.19 -7.60 2.84
CA TYR A 39 -0.97 -7.68 1.60
C TYR A 39 -0.06 -7.71 0.36
N ALA A 40 0.84 -6.73 0.22
CA ALA A 40 1.69 -6.64 -0.96
C ALA A 40 2.61 -7.85 -1.11
N GLY A 41 3.12 -8.39 0.01
CA GLY A 41 3.88 -9.62 0.05
C GLY A 41 3.06 -10.82 -0.39
N ALA A 42 1.92 -11.07 0.25
CA ALA A 42 1.06 -12.22 -0.03
C ALA A 42 0.54 -12.24 -1.48
N HIS A 43 0.23 -11.07 -2.04
CA HIS A 43 -0.25 -10.94 -3.41
C HIS A 43 0.88 -10.78 -4.44
N GLY A 44 2.12 -10.58 -4.00
CA GLY A 44 3.27 -10.35 -4.87
C GLY A 44 3.10 -9.13 -5.76
N THR A 45 2.47 -8.07 -5.24
CA THR A 45 2.16 -6.84 -6.00
C THR A 45 3.30 -5.83 -6.03
N ASP A 46 4.46 -6.20 -5.50
CA ASP A 46 5.66 -5.35 -5.43
C ASP A 46 5.35 -3.95 -4.87
N GLY A 47 4.69 -3.93 -3.71
CA GLY A 47 4.30 -2.72 -3.00
C GLY A 47 3.07 -2.00 -3.56
N PHE A 48 2.47 -2.45 -4.67
CA PHE A 48 1.24 -1.86 -5.20
C PHE A 48 0.00 -2.28 -4.40
N LEU A 49 -0.85 -1.30 -4.09
CA LEU A 49 -2.06 -1.41 -3.29
C LEU A 49 -3.25 -0.87 -4.11
N PRO A 50 -4.06 -1.73 -4.74
CA PRO A 50 -5.23 -1.26 -5.48
C PRO A 50 -6.27 -0.66 -4.53
N SER A 51 -7.05 0.34 -4.94
CA SER A 51 -8.02 0.98 -4.03
C SER A 51 -9.03 0.02 -3.38
N ALA A 52 -9.33 -1.08 -4.06
CA ALA A 52 -10.20 -2.14 -3.57
C ALA A 52 -9.61 -2.92 -2.37
N CYS A 53 -8.32 -2.80 -2.06
CA CYS A 53 -7.72 -3.51 -0.92
C CYS A 53 -7.96 -2.81 0.42
N LEU A 54 -8.40 -1.53 0.44
CA LEU A 54 -8.56 -0.79 1.69
C LEU A 54 -9.43 -1.52 2.74
N PRO A 55 -10.60 -2.10 2.42
CA PRO A 55 -11.40 -2.82 3.41
C PRO A 55 -10.66 -4.02 4.02
N LEU A 56 -9.86 -4.73 3.23
CA LEU A 56 -9.05 -5.86 3.69
C LEU A 56 -7.91 -5.41 4.62
N LEU A 57 -7.39 -4.19 4.41
CA LEU A 57 -6.41 -3.57 5.30
C LEU A 57 -7.05 -2.94 6.55
N HIS A 58 -8.38 -3.03 6.70
CA HIS A 58 -9.17 -2.29 7.69
C HIS A 58 -9.02 -0.76 7.56
N ALA A 59 -8.69 -0.27 6.37
CA ALA A 59 -8.40 1.13 6.10
C ALA A 59 -9.60 1.90 5.52
N THR A 60 -9.66 3.19 5.81
CA THR A 60 -10.51 4.16 5.12
C THR A 60 -9.68 5.02 4.16
N LYS A 61 -10.35 5.79 3.29
CA LYS A 61 -9.66 6.80 2.46
C LYS A 61 -8.91 7.85 3.31
N ALA A 62 -9.41 8.17 4.51
CA ALA A 62 -8.75 9.08 5.43
C ALA A 62 -7.44 8.49 6.00
N ASP A 63 -7.46 7.19 6.35
CA ASP A 63 -6.24 6.48 6.78
C ASP A 63 -5.20 6.44 5.65
N ALA A 64 -5.62 6.13 4.43
CA ALA A 64 -4.76 6.16 3.25
C ALA A 64 -4.18 7.56 2.99
N LYS A 65 -5.00 8.61 3.13
CA LYS A 65 -4.55 10.00 3.02
C LYS A 65 -3.48 10.33 4.05
N ALA A 66 -3.68 9.95 5.32
CA ALA A 66 -2.69 10.17 6.37
C ALA A 66 -1.35 9.48 6.06
N LEU A 67 -1.39 8.25 5.53
CA LEU A 67 -0.18 7.52 5.12
C LEU A 67 0.56 8.17 3.97
N VAL A 68 -0.17 8.79 3.04
CA VAL A 68 0.41 9.60 1.97
C VAL A 68 1.01 10.90 2.50
N GLU A 69 0.30 11.59 3.40
CA GLU A 69 0.76 12.85 4.02
C GLU A 69 2.10 12.67 4.74
N VAL A 70 2.31 11.56 5.46
CA VAL A 70 3.60 11.25 6.11
C VAL A 70 4.61 10.55 5.18
N GLY A 71 4.26 10.31 3.92
CA GLY A 71 5.14 9.72 2.91
C GLY A 71 5.47 8.24 3.14
N LEU A 72 4.60 7.49 3.81
CA LEU A 72 4.69 6.03 3.91
C LEU A 72 4.05 5.32 2.71
N TRP A 73 3.00 5.92 2.15
CA TRP A 73 2.43 5.54 0.86
C TRP A 73 2.63 6.65 -0.16
N LEU A 74 2.59 6.29 -1.45
CA LEU A 74 2.59 7.18 -2.59
C LEU A 74 1.27 7.01 -3.34
N THR A 75 0.69 8.10 -3.83
CA THR A 75 -0.49 8.03 -4.71
C THR A 75 -0.09 7.55 -6.09
N CYS A 76 -0.93 6.71 -6.70
CA CYS A 76 -0.79 6.32 -8.09
C CYS A 76 -2.17 6.05 -8.70
N VAL A 77 -2.23 5.90 -10.02
CA VAL A 77 -3.51 5.64 -10.67
C VAL A 77 -4.05 4.28 -10.23
N GLY A 78 -5.31 4.25 -9.79
CA GLY A 78 -5.98 3.04 -9.32
C GLY A 78 -5.66 2.61 -7.88
N GLY A 79 -4.85 3.39 -7.14
CA GLY A 79 -4.54 3.08 -5.73
C GLY A 79 -3.31 3.79 -5.17
N TRP A 80 -2.47 3.03 -4.48
CA TRP A 80 -1.29 3.50 -3.79
C TRP A 80 -0.10 2.57 -3.97
N GLU A 81 1.08 3.06 -3.63
CA GLU A 81 2.30 2.25 -3.51
C GLU A 81 2.96 2.45 -2.16
N ILE A 82 3.49 1.37 -1.59
CA ILE A 82 4.31 1.43 -0.38
C ILE A 82 5.64 2.09 -0.74
N ASN A 83 5.95 3.20 -0.10
CA ASN A 83 7.18 3.93 -0.36
C ASN A 83 8.40 3.08 0.01
N SER A 84 9.46 3.14 -0.81
CA SER A 84 10.70 2.38 -0.64
C SER A 84 10.55 0.86 -0.59
N TRP A 85 9.47 0.27 -1.13
CA TRP A 85 9.27 -1.18 -1.12
C TRP A 85 10.49 -1.97 -1.64
N SER A 86 11.05 -1.57 -2.79
CA SER A 86 12.18 -2.25 -3.44
C SER A 86 13.51 -2.13 -2.69
N GLU A 87 13.63 -1.19 -1.74
CA GLU A 87 14.83 -1.04 -0.90
C GLU A 87 14.88 -2.12 0.19
N PHE A 88 13.70 -2.54 0.69
CA PHE A 88 13.59 -3.45 1.82
C PHE A 88 13.16 -4.87 1.42
N GLN A 89 12.36 -5.00 0.36
CA GLN A 89 11.81 -6.28 -0.09
C GLN A 89 12.50 -6.77 -1.36
N PRO A 90 12.68 -8.09 -1.51
CA PRO A 90 13.16 -8.65 -2.76
C PRO A 90 12.12 -8.39 -3.87
N SER A 91 12.55 -7.69 -4.92
CA SER A 91 11.80 -7.50 -6.15
C SER A 91 12.41 -8.35 -7.26
N ASN A 92 11.57 -9.05 -8.01
CA ASN A 92 11.95 -9.83 -9.19
C ASN A 92 10.96 -9.62 -10.34
N GLU A 93 11.32 -10.13 -11.53
CA GLU A 93 10.52 -9.99 -12.74
C GLU A 93 9.07 -10.51 -12.56
N GLU A 94 8.88 -11.62 -11.86
CA GLU A 94 7.54 -12.18 -11.60
C GLU A 94 6.68 -11.21 -10.78
N THR A 95 7.25 -10.59 -9.75
CA THR A 95 6.55 -9.61 -8.90
C THR A 95 6.27 -8.30 -9.63
N GLN A 96 7.17 -7.85 -10.51
CA GLN A 96 6.96 -6.68 -11.36
C GLN A 96 5.82 -6.91 -12.37
N GLU A 97 5.78 -8.07 -13.00
CA GLU A 97 4.70 -8.44 -13.91
C GLU A 97 3.35 -8.55 -13.20
N ARG A 98 3.34 -9.06 -11.95
CA ARG A 98 2.12 -9.05 -11.11
C ARG A 98 1.68 -7.63 -10.77
N LYS A 99 2.61 -6.76 -10.38
CA LYS A 99 2.35 -5.33 -10.14
C LYS A 99 1.71 -4.66 -11.35
N LYS A 100 2.26 -4.88 -12.55
CA LYS A 100 1.73 -4.36 -13.81
C LYS A 100 0.28 -4.83 -14.05
N ARG A 101 0.02 -6.14 -13.96
CA ARG A 101 -1.33 -6.70 -14.11
C ARG A 101 -2.31 -6.15 -13.08
N ALA A 102 -1.88 -5.99 -11.84
CA ALA A 102 -2.70 -5.42 -10.78
C ALA A 102 -3.06 -3.95 -11.05
N ARG A 103 -2.09 -3.14 -11.52
CA ARG A 103 -2.32 -1.76 -11.97
C ARG A 103 -3.31 -1.70 -13.14
N GLU A 104 -3.15 -2.53 -14.16
CA GLU A 104 -4.07 -2.60 -15.32
C GLU A 104 -5.49 -3.00 -14.93
N ALA A 105 -5.64 -3.93 -13.97
CA ALA A 105 -6.94 -4.31 -13.43
C ALA A 105 -7.58 -3.19 -12.61
N ALA A 106 -6.77 -2.45 -11.83
CA ALA A 106 -7.24 -1.30 -11.07
C ALA A 106 -7.69 -0.15 -11.99
N LEU A 107 -6.93 0.12 -13.06
CA LEU A 107 -7.27 1.11 -14.08
C LEU A 107 -8.63 0.84 -14.73
N ARG A 108 -8.88 -0.41 -15.16
CA ARG A 108 -10.16 -0.79 -15.77
C ARG A 108 -11.35 -0.54 -14.84
N ARG A 109 -11.19 -0.82 -13.53
CA ARG A 109 -12.22 -0.55 -12.53
C ARG A 109 -12.43 0.93 -12.30
N TRP A 110 -11.34 1.71 -12.26
CA TRP A 110 -11.42 3.16 -12.13
C TRP A 110 -12.21 3.78 -13.28
N HIS A 111 -11.87 3.45 -14.53
CA HIS A 111 -12.57 4.00 -15.71
C HIS A 111 -14.05 3.61 -15.77
N GLY A 112 -14.42 2.39 -15.38
CA GLY A 112 -15.83 2.00 -15.29
C GLY A 112 -16.63 2.72 -14.19
N SER A 113 -15.95 3.24 -13.16
CA SER A 113 -16.59 4.01 -12.08
C SER A 113 -16.90 5.46 -12.49
N ASP A 114 -16.06 6.03 -13.36
CA ASP A 114 -16.22 7.39 -13.90
C ASP A 114 -17.32 7.46 -14.98
N GLU A 115 -17.58 6.37 -15.73
CA GLU A 115 -18.66 6.29 -16.74
C GLU A 115 -20.07 6.08 -16.15
N GLU A 116 -20.20 5.44 -14.97
CA GLU A 116 -21.50 5.23 -14.31
C GLU A 116 -21.94 6.40 -13.41
N SER A 117 -21.10 7.43 -13.25
CA SER A 117 -21.35 8.58 -12.36
C SER A 117 -21.67 9.89 -13.11
N GLY A 118 -21.88 9.84 -14.43
CA GLY A 118 -22.32 10.97 -15.28
C GLY A 118 -23.75 10.82 -15.78
#